data_AF-A0A6N4SUC9-F1
#
_entry.id   AF-A0A6N4SUC9-F1
#
_cell.length_a   1.000
_cell.length_b   1.000
_cell.length_c   1.000
_cell.angle_alpha   90.00
_cell.angle_beta   90.00
_cell.angle_gamma   90.00
#
_symmetry.space_group_name_H-M   'P 1'
#
loop_
_entity.id
_entity.type
_entity.pdbx_description
1 polymer ?
#
loop_
_entity_poly.entity_id
_entity_poly.type
_entity_poly.pdbx_seq_one_letter_code
_entity_poly.pdbx_strand_id
1 'polypeptide(L)'
;MFEFRPLKFLFPIIYYLCSIILCYAQDVTILNYNEGGIPKVEFYQLEGDSLVPLTHLKHAEVTTVVVKVVGGMERVLHNQILSSKEALIEKSEEGRNTYLVIPISTEDCELVLDVKLMEIYYYVTLEQQGKRKVKKINQTYQPRTYMVGFEIVDVID
;
A
#
# COMPACT_ATOMS: atom_id res chain seq x y z
N MET A 1 -19.19 13.60 64.16
CA MET A 1 -19.86 12.87 63.07
C MET A 1 -19.56 13.64 61.78
N PHE A 2 -18.51 13.26 61.06
CA PHE A 2 -18.16 13.86 59.76
C PHE A 2 -18.34 12.80 58.70
N GLU A 3 -19.42 12.94 57.91
CA GLU A 3 -19.70 12.07 56.78
C GLU A 3 -18.71 12.39 55.64
N PHE A 4 -17.69 11.55 55.47
CA PHE A 4 -16.84 11.57 54.29
C PHE A 4 -17.60 10.98 53.10
N ARG A 5 -18.27 11.82 52.31
CA ARG A 5 -18.89 11.44 51.02
C ARG A 5 -18.31 12.11 49.76
N PRO A 6 -16.98 12.20 49.52
CA PRO A 6 -16.47 12.54 48.18
C PRO A 6 -15.94 11.33 47.39
N LEU A 7 -15.79 10.14 47.99
CA LEU A 7 -15.03 9.04 47.37
C LEU A 7 -15.73 8.34 46.18
N LYS A 8 -17.07 8.39 46.10
CA LYS A 8 -17.85 7.64 45.09
C LYS A 8 -17.75 8.24 43.68
N PHE A 9 -17.45 9.54 43.55
CA PHE A 9 -17.31 10.22 42.25
C PHE A 9 -15.87 10.23 41.73
N LEU A 10 -14.88 10.02 42.60
CA LEU A 10 -13.46 9.99 42.20
C LEU A 10 -13.12 8.72 41.42
N PHE A 11 -13.66 7.57 41.82
CA PHE A 11 -13.39 6.27 41.23
C PHE A 11 -13.74 6.16 39.73
N PRO A 12 -14.94 6.56 39.27
CA PRO A 12 -15.27 6.51 37.85
C PRO A 12 -14.44 7.50 37.01
N ILE A 13 -14.04 8.65 37.56
CA ILE A 13 -13.18 9.63 36.87
C ILE A 13 -11.76 9.07 36.70
N ILE A 14 -11.21 8.44 37.74
CA ILE A 14 -9.90 7.78 37.67
C ILE A 14 -9.95 6.60 36.68
N TYR A 15 -11.00 5.79 36.70
CA TYR A 15 -11.19 4.69 35.76
C TYR A 15 -11.26 5.19 34.31
N TYR A 16 -12.01 6.27 34.06
CA TYR A 16 -12.11 6.90 32.74
C TYR A 16 -10.77 7.47 32.26
N LEU A 17 -10.04 8.19 33.11
CA LEU A 17 -8.68 8.66 32.83
C LEU A 17 -7.71 7.51 32.53
N CYS A 18 -7.77 6.41 33.30
CA CYS A 18 -6.97 5.22 33.03
C CYS A 18 -7.32 4.57 31.68
N SER A 19 -8.61 4.51 31.31
CA SER A 19 -9.03 3.98 30.00
C SER A 19 -8.58 4.87 28.83
N ILE A 20 -8.57 6.20 28.99
CA ILE A 20 -8.05 7.13 27.98
C ILE A 20 -6.53 6.95 27.82
N ILE A 21 -5.77 6.82 28.91
CA ILE A 21 -4.32 6.59 28.85
C ILE A 21 -4.00 5.23 28.21
N LEU A 22 -4.80 4.19 28.49
CA LEU A 22 -4.68 2.88 27.84
C LEU A 22 -5.05 2.93 26.34
N CYS A 23 -6.02 3.76 25.94
CA CYS A 23 -6.36 4.01 24.53
C CYS A 23 -5.28 4.81 23.80
N TYR A 24 -4.66 5.83 24.42
CA TYR A 24 -3.56 6.59 23.81
C TYR A 24 -2.22 5.84 23.79
N ALA A 25 -2.07 4.81 24.63
CA ALA A 25 -0.97 3.85 24.53
C ALA A 25 -1.15 2.82 23.40
N GLN A 26 -2.20 2.93 22.57
CA GLN A 26 -2.27 2.24 21.28
C GLN A 26 -1.22 2.84 20.33
N ASP A 27 0.00 2.39 20.54
CA ASP A 27 1.12 2.25 19.61
C ASP A 27 0.88 2.83 18.21
N VAL A 28 1.16 4.12 18.05
CA VAL A 28 1.60 4.62 16.75
C VAL A 28 3.04 4.12 16.58
N THR A 29 3.21 2.85 16.19
CA THR A 29 4.51 2.33 15.76
C THR A 29 4.87 2.98 14.44
N ILE A 30 5.52 4.13 14.51
CA ILE A 30 6.12 4.77 13.34
C ILE A 30 7.29 3.88 12.91
N LEU A 31 7.10 3.14 11.81
CA LEU A 31 8.18 2.45 11.14
C LEU A 31 9.15 3.48 10.53
N ASN A 32 10.42 3.13 10.43
CA ASN A 32 11.37 4.00 9.71
C ASN A 32 10.92 4.12 8.24
N TYR A 33 11.43 5.14 7.55
CA TYR A 33 11.03 5.41 6.17
C TYR A 33 11.30 4.25 5.19
N ASN A 34 12.30 3.41 5.50
CA ASN A 34 12.68 2.21 4.73
C ASN A 34 12.16 0.88 5.31
N GLU A 35 11.23 0.94 6.26
CA GLU A 35 10.65 -0.24 6.90
C GLU A 35 9.16 -0.32 6.56
N GLY A 36 8.71 -1.51 6.15
CA GLY A 36 7.31 -1.71 5.77
C GLY A 36 6.92 -3.18 5.69
N GLY A 37 5.72 -3.43 5.16
CA GLY A 37 5.18 -4.76 4.92
C GLY A 37 5.60 -5.37 3.58
N ILE A 38 4.86 -6.38 3.11
CA ILE A 38 5.07 -6.91 1.76
C ILE A 38 4.32 -6.00 0.79
N PRO A 39 5.01 -5.36 -0.19
CA PRO A 39 4.34 -4.49 -1.15
C PRO A 39 3.35 -5.31 -1.99
N LYS A 40 2.19 -4.73 -2.26
CA LYS A 40 1.16 -5.24 -3.17
C LYS A 40 0.90 -4.20 -4.24
N VAL A 41 0.35 -4.64 -5.36
CA VAL A 41 -0.02 -3.77 -6.48
C VAL A 41 -1.52 -3.78 -6.63
N GLU A 42 -2.06 -2.61 -6.95
CA GLU A 42 -3.44 -2.42 -7.34
C GLU A 42 -3.48 -1.59 -8.63
N PHE A 43 -4.30 -2.01 -9.59
CA PHE A 43 -4.49 -1.37 -10.88
C PHE A 43 -5.86 -0.69 -10.94
N TYR A 44 -5.87 0.54 -11.43
CA TYR A 44 -7.07 1.35 -11.56
C TYR A 44 -7.16 1.93 -12.97
N GLN A 45 -8.37 2.05 -13.49
CA GLN A 45 -8.66 2.86 -14.65
C GLN A 45 -9.03 4.29 -14.22
N LEU A 46 -8.53 5.27 -14.95
CA LEU A 46 -8.90 6.67 -14.79
C LEU A 46 -10.09 7.00 -15.70
N GLU A 47 -11.24 7.30 -15.12
CA GLU A 47 -12.45 7.71 -15.83
C GLU A 47 -12.82 9.14 -15.40
N GLY A 48 -12.51 10.13 -16.26
CA GLY A 48 -12.58 11.55 -15.88
C GLY A 48 -11.64 11.83 -14.70
N ASP A 49 -12.21 12.27 -13.57
CA ASP A 49 -11.45 12.54 -12.33
C ASP A 49 -11.51 11.37 -11.33
N SER A 50 -12.15 10.25 -11.69
CA SER A 50 -12.40 9.12 -10.79
C SER A 50 -11.46 7.95 -11.06
N LEU A 51 -11.00 7.30 -9.98
CA LEU A 51 -10.26 6.04 -10.04
C LEU A 51 -11.21 4.88 -9.81
N VAL A 52 -11.36 4.01 -10.80
CA VAL A 52 -12.20 2.82 -10.77
C VAL A 52 -11.31 1.59 -10.85
N PRO A 53 -11.60 0.47 -10.14
CA PRO A 53 -10.84 -0.76 -10.31
C PRO A 53 -10.78 -1.17 -11.78
N LEU A 54 -9.58 -1.53 -12.26
CA LEU A 54 -9.43 -2.04 -13.62
C LEU A 54 -10.11 -3.40 -13.72
N THR A 55 -11.09 -3.54 -14.61
CA THR A 55 -11.86 -4.79 -14.76
C THR A 55 -11.71 -5.42 -16.13
N HIS A 56 -11.61 -4.58 -17.16
CA HIS A 56 -11.42 -4.98 -18.54
C HIS A 56 -10.62 -3.91 -19.27
N LEU A 57 -10.01 -4.30 -20.38
CA LEU A 57 -9.43 -3.38 -21.35
C LEU A 57 -10.20 -3.50 -22.67
N LYS A 58 -10.19 -2.45 -23.48
CA LYS A 58 -10.82 -2.47 -24.81
C LYS A 58 -9.78 -2.63 -25.89
N HIS A 59 -10.02 -3.55 -26.82
CA HIS A 59 -9.08 -3.83 -27.90
C HIS A 59 -8.85 -2.58 -28.76
N ALA A 60 -7.57 -2.28 -29.04
CA ALA A 60 -7.14 -1.12 -29.83
C ALA A 60 -7.61 0.26 -29.31
N GLU A 61 -8.15 0.35 -28.09
CA GLU A 61 -8.50 1.61 -27.43
C GLU A 61 -7.48 1.97 -26.34
N VAL A 62 -7.24 3.27 -26.18
CA VAL A 62 -6.35 3.79 -25.14
C VAL A 62 -7.08 3.77 -23.80
N THR A 63 -6.55 3.03 -22.83
CA THR A 63 -7.01 3.07 -21.44
C THR A 63 -5.95 3.70 -20.56
N THR A 64 -6.32 4.74 -19.81
CA THR A 64 -5.42 5.35 -18.82
C THR A 64 -5.46 4.54 -17.53
N VAL A 65 -4.37 3.84 -17.24
CA VAL A 65 -4.20 2.96 -16.08
C VAL A 65 -3.31 3.64 -15.03
N VAL A 66 -3.80 3.73 -13.81
CA VAL A 66 -3.09 4.24 -12.64
C VAL A 66 -2.69 3.07 -11.76
N VAL A 67 -1.39 2.94 -11.50
CA VAL A 67 -0.84 1.83 -10.73
C VAL A 67 -0.43 2.31 -9.34
N LYS A 68 -0.89 1.61 -8.30
CA LYS A 68 -0.54 1.92 -6.91
C LYS A 68 0.18 0.74 -6.27
N VAL A 69 1.29 1.04 -5.60
CA VAL A 69 1.97 0.10 -4.72
C VAL A 69 1.52 0.40 -3.29
N VAL A 70 0.93 -0.59 -2.62
CA VAL A 70 0.35 -0.49 -1.28
C VAL A 70 1.02 -1.46 -0.31
N GLY A 71 1.03 -1.14 0.98
CA GLY A 71 1.38 -2.07 2.05
C GLY A 71 2.87 -2.17 2.40
N GLY A 72 3.70 -1.17 2.07
CA GLY A 72 5.05 -1.13 2.61
C GLY A 72 6.08 -0.22 1.93
N MET A 73 5.85 0.18 0.67
CA MET A 73 6.83 1.00 -0.08
C MET A 73 6.41 2.47 -0.20
N GLU A 74 5.45 2.94 0.59
CA GLU A 74 4.88 4.29 0.48
C GLU A 74 5.92 5.40 0.69
N ARG A 75 6.97 5.12 1.46
CA ARG A 75 8.04 6.08 1.82
C ARG A 75 9.42 5.69 1.30
N VAL A 76 9.49 4.67 0.45
CA VAL A 76 10.72 4.15 -0.15
C VAL A 76 10.92 4.77 -1.52
N LEU A 77 12.13 5.25 -1.82
CA LEU A 77 12.50 5.76 -3.13
C LEU A 77 12.58 4.62 -4.15
N HIS A 78 11.64 4.65 -5.10
CA HIS A 78 11.54 3.64 -6.14
C HIS A 78 10.96 4.20 -7.44
N ASN A 79 11.29 3.53 -8.54
CA ASN A 79 10.72 3.77 -9.87
C ASN A 79 9.87 2.58 -10.30
N GLN A 80 8.70 2.85 -10.86
CA GLN A 80 7.77 1.84 -11.36
C GLN A 80 7.92 1.67 -12.87
N ILE A 81 7.88 0.43 -13.32
CA ILE A 81 7.96 0.02 -14.72
C ILE A 81 6.80 -0.94 -14.96
N LEU A 82 5.81 -0.50 -15.73
CA LEU A 82 4.70 -1.34 -16.16
C LEU A 82 5.04 -1.96 -17.50
N SER A 83 4.80 -3.26 -17.65
CA SER A 83 5.06 -4.00 -18.89
C SER A 83 3.99 -5.04 -19.15
N SER A 84 3.82 -5.40 -20.41
CA SER A 84 2.93 -6.43 -20.92
C SER A 84 3.46 -6.90 -22.28
N LYS A 85 3.14 -8.12 -22.68
CA LYS A 85 3.43 -8.60 -24.04
C LYS A 85 2.24 -8.38 -24.98
N GLU A 86 1.05 -8.24 -24.41
CA GLU A 86 -0.25 -8.17 -25.08
C GLU A 86 -0.77 -6.74 -25.23
N ALA A 87 -0.02 -5.74 -24.72
CA ALA A 87 -0.36 -4.33 -24.83
C ALA A 87 0.87 -3.45 -25.10
N LEU A 88 0.64 -2.38 -25.87
CA LEU A 88 1.55 -1.25 -25.94
C LEU A 88 1.33 -0.38 -24.69
N ILE A 89 2.42 -0.07 -23.98
CA ILE A 89 2.38 0.68 -22.73
C ILE A 89 3.29 1.90 -22.85
N GLU A 90 2.70 3.07 -22.63
CA GLU A 90 3.42 4.34 -22.57
C GLU A 90 3.21 4.98 -21.20
N LYS A 91 4.23 5.63 -20.66
CA LYS A 91 4.10 6.35 -19.40
C LYS A 91 3.50 7.73 -19.66
N SER A 92 2.41 8.07 -18.97
CA SER A 92 1.79 9.39 -19.09
C SER A 92 2.71 10.47 -18.50
N GLU A 93 2.78 11.62 -19.17
CA GLU A 93 3.48 12.81 -18.68
C GLU A 93 2.67 13.56 -17.60
N GLU A 94 1.36 13.36 -17.56
CA GLU A 94 0.43 14.14 -16.72
C GLU A 94 0.36 13.62 -15.28
N GLY A 95 0.72 12.35 -15.05
CA GLY A 95 0.48 11.66 -13.77
C GLY A 95 1.65 10.80 -13.30
N ARG A 96 1.97 10.88 -12.00
CA ARG A 96 2.90 9.94 -11.37
C ARG A 96 2.25 8.55 -11.35
N ASN A 97 2.96 7.55 -11.87
CA ASN A 97 2.51 6.14 -11.96
C ASN A 97 1.25 5.94 -12.81
N THR A 98 1.05 6.82 -13.79
CA THR A 98 -0.03 6.71 -14.79
C THR A 98 0.54 6.23 -16.11
N TYR A 99 -0.15 5.30 -16.75
CA TYR A 99 0.26 4.63 -17.97
C TYR A 99 -0.90 4.63 -18.97
N LEU A 100 -0.59 4.82 -20.24
CA LEU A 100 -1.51 4.63 -21.35
C LEU A 100 -1.30 3.19 -21.83
N VAL A 101 -2.35 2.38 -21.75
CA VAL A 101 -2.33 0.97 -22.11
C VAL A 101 -3.23 0.77 -23.32
N ILE A 102 -2.67 0.20 -24.39
CA ILE A 102 -3.38 -0.10 -25.64
C ILE A 102 -3.20 -1.58 -25.92
N PRO A 103 -4.23 -2.42 -25.67
CA PRO A 103 -4.18 -3.83 -26.02
C PRO A 103 -3.98 -4.02 -27.53
N ILE A 104 -3.04 -4.90 -27.89
CA ILE A 104 -2.74 -5.24 -29.29
C ILE A 104 -3.35 -6.59 -29.72
N SER A 105 -3.92 -7.33 -28.77
CA SER A 105 -4.59 -8.63 -28.96
C SER A 105 -5.97 -8.58 -28.29
N THR A 106 -6.86 -9.47 -28.71
CA THR A 106 -8.15 -9.74 -28.04
C THR A 106 -8.05 -10.82 -26.97
N GLU A 107 -6.86 -11.39 -26.76
CA GLU A 107 -6.57 -12.31 -25.66
C GLU A 107 -6.42 -11.55 -24.32
N ASP A 108 -6.56 -12.26 -23.20
CA ASP A 108 -6.34 -11.71 -21.86
C ASP A 108 -4.98 -11.01 -21.76
N CYS A 109 -4.96 -9.82 -21.20
CA CYS A 109 -3.77 -8.99 -21.10
C CYS A 109 -3.13 -9.15 -19.71
N GLU A 110 -1.89 -9.63 -19.68
CA GLU A 110 -1.09 -9.69 -18.44
C GLU A 110 -0.36 -8.35 -18.25
N LEU A 111 -0.71 -7.63 -17.19
CA LEU A 111 -0.05 -6.40 -16.76
C LEU A 111 0.91 -6.72 -15.60
N VAL A 112 2.21 -6.56 -15.82
CA VAL A 112 3.26 -6.84 -14.83
C VAL A 112 3.88 -5.54 -14.34
N LEU A 113 3.88 -5.33 -13.02
CA LEU A 113 4.55 -4.20 -12.39
C LEU A 113 5.89 -4.61 -11.77
N ASP A 114 6.95 -4.06 -12.35
CA ASP A 114 8.29 -4.08 -11.79
C ASP A 114 8.60 -2.78 -11.04
N VAL A 115 9.32 -2.91 -9.93
CA VAL A 115 9.80 -1.77 -9.15
C VAL A 115 11.31 -1.82 -9.04
N LYS A 116 11.97 -0.76 -9.50
CA LYS A 116 13.40 -0.52 -9.29
C LYS A 116 13.61 0.26 -7.99
N LEU A 117 14.11 -0.42 -6.97
CA LEU A 117 14.48 0.21 -5.71
C LEU A 117 15.75 1.03 -5.87
N MET A 118 15.75 2.24 -5.30
CA MET A 118 16.89 3.16 -5.30
C MET A 118 17.63 3.17 -3.95
N GLU A 119 17.07 2.51 -2.95
CA GLU A 119 17.62 2.37 -1.61
C GLU A 119 17.31 1.00 -1.00
N ILE A 120 17.94 0.69 0.14
CA ILE A 120 17.71 -0.56 0.85
C ILE A 120 16.34 -0.50 1.54
N TYR A 121 15.53 -1.53 1.31
CA TYR A 121 14.22 -1.68 1.92
C TYR A 121 14.17 -2.89 2.85
N TYR A 122 13.51 -2.75 4.00
CA TYR A 122 13.37 -3.80 5.00
C TYR A 122 11.90 -4.20 5.14
N TYR A 123 11.60 -5.46 4.85
CA TYR A 123 10.34 -6.06 5.26
C TYR A 123 10.43 -6.42 6.75
N VAL A 124 9.63 -5.73 7.56
CA VAL A 124 9.61 -5.85 9.01
C VAL A 124 8.25 -6.34 9.49
N THR A 125 8.25 -7.29 10.41
CA THR A 125 7.05 -7.64 11.20
C THR A 125 7.24 -7.23 12.65
N LEU A 126 6.14 -6.85 13.31
CA LEU A 126 6.11 -6.57 14.74
C LEU A 126 5.68 -7.84 15.46
N GLU A 127 6.60 -8.43 16.24
CA GLU A 127 6.31 -9.58 17.09
C GLU A 127 6.05 -9.13 18.53
N GLN A 128 5.02 -9.67 19.17
CA GLN A 128 4.76 -9.42 20.58
C GLN A 128 5.56 -10.41 21.44
N GLN A 129 6.49 -9.89 22.25
CA GLN A 129 7.26 -10.66 23.22
C GLN A 129 6.87 -10.20 24.64
N GLY A 130 5.94 -10.93 25.25
CA GLY A 130 5.32 -10.55 26.52
C GLY A 130 4.54 -9.24 26.42
N LYS A 131 4.98 -8.21 27.14
CA LYS A 131 4.40 -6.85 27.08
C LYS A 131 5.09 -5.93 26.05
N ARG A 132 6.15 -6.39 25.37
CA ARG A 132 6.92 -5.57 24.42
C ARG A 132 6.58 -5.96 22.99
N LYS A 133 6.49 -4.97 22.09
CA LYS A 133 6.53 -5.20 20.63
C LYS A 133 7.98 -5.06 20.16
N VAL A 134 8.49 -6.09 19.51
CA VAL A 134 9.86 -6.14 18.98
C VAL A 134 9.80 -6.18 17.46
N LYS A 135 10.60 -5.35 16.80
CA LYS A 135 10.76 -5.36 15.35
C LYS A 135 11.61 -6.56 14.95
N LYS A 136 11.12 -7.33 13.98
CA LYS A 136 11.86 -8.41 13.33
C LYS A 136 11.97 -8.11 11.85
N ILE A 137 13.22 -7.99 11.38
CA ILE A 137 13.52 -7.89 9.95
C ILE A 137 13.39 -9.29 9.37
N ASN A 138 12.38 -9.50 8.52
CA ASN A 138 12.17 -10.77 7.84
C ASN A 138 13.01 -10.86 6.58
N GLN A 139 13.11 -9.76 5.83
CA GLN A 139 13.81 -9.72 4.56
C GLN A 139 14.39 -8.34 4.28
N THR A 140 15.57 -8.32 3.66
CA THR A 140 16.24 -7.10 3.20
C THR A 140 16.28 -7.11 1.68
N TYR A 141 15.75 -6.08 1.06
CA TYR A 141 15.73 -5.86 -0.38
C TYR A 141 16.81 -4.83 -0.73
N GLN A 142 17.81 -5.25 -1.49
CA GLN A 142 18.87 -4.38 -2.02
C GLN A 142 18.37 -3.55 -3.22
N PRO A 143 19.01 -2.42 -3.56
CA PRO A 143 18.67 -1.61 -4.74
C PRO A 143 18.82 -2.41 -6.05
N ARG A 144 17.69 -2.92 -6.56
CA ARG A 144 17.57 -3.62 -7.86
C ARG A 144 16.11 -3.61 -8.29
N THR A 145 15.83 -4.18 -9.46
CA THR A 145 14.46 -4.38 -9.95
C THR A 145 13.85 -5.64 -9.34
N TYR A 146 12.61 -5.53 -8.88
CA TYR A 146 11.81 -6.64 -8.38
C TYR A 146 10.42 -6.59 -9.02
N MET A 147 9.91 -7.75 -9.42
CA MET A 147 8.50 -7.90 -9.73
C MET A 147 7.69 -7.79 -8.43
N VAL A 148 6.76 -6.85 -8.37
CA VAL A 148 5.94 -6.60 -7.16
C VAL A 148 4.57 -7.21 -7.29
N GLY A 149 4.03 -7.29 -8.50
CA GLY A 149 2.75 -7.92 -8.76
C GLY A 149 2.42 -7.95 -10.24
N PHE A 150 1.37 -8.69 -10.56
CA PHE A 150 0.78 -8.74 -11.89
C PHE A 150 -0.74 -8.87 -11.75
N GLU A 151 -1.46 -8.50 -12.81
CA GLU A 151 -2.89 -8.70 -12.94
C GLU A 151 -3.21 -9.16 -14.37
N ILE A 152 -4.12 -10.11 -14.51
CA ILE A 152 -4.62 -10.58 -15.80
C ILE A 152 -5.98 -9.92 -16.00
N VAL A 153 -6.14 -9.22 -17.11
CA VAL A 153 -7.32 -8.40 -17.39
C VAL A 153 -7.92 -8.84 -18.72
N ASP A 154 -9.22 -9.12 -18.73
CA ASP A 154 -9.96 -9.50 -19.94
C ASP A 154 -9.95 -8.35 -20.96
N VAL A 155 -9.78 -8.66 -22.24
CA VAL A 155 -9.90 -7.68 -23.33
C VAL A 155 -11.23 -7.86 -24.04
N ILE A 156 -12.01 -6.79 -24.14
CA ILE A 156 -13.29 -6.75 -24.84
C ILE A 156 -13.19 -5.96 -26.15
N ASP A 157 -14.06 -6.30 -27.11
CA ASP A 157 -14.24 -5.58 -28.38
C ASP A 157 -15.16 -4.35 -28.23
#